data_AF-A0A352XT73-F1
#
_entry.id   AF-A0A352XT73-F1
#
_cell.length_a   1.000
_cell.length_b   1.000
_cell.length_c   1.000
_cell.angle_alpha   90.00
_cell.angle_beta   90.00
_cell.angle_gamma   90.00
#
_symmetry.space_group_name_H-M   'P 1'
#
loop_
_entity.id
_entity.type
_entity.pdbx_description
1 polymer ?
#
loop_
_entity_poly.entity_id
_entity_poly.type
_entity_poly.pdbx_seq_one_letter_code
_entity_poly.pdbx_strand_id
1 'polypeptide(L)'
;MTQKTDRSRIVLVTAHFEEHWLERLQDLSPDLHIELRPTNSDKAIDDDMWRDVEILYTSFATILPAPEKVPNLRWIQLYSAGADRITSNPLFQTSVIFTSASGVHAINMAEHVLCMVLAWFHRLPQILEQQQRAQWP
;
A
#
# COMPACT_ATOMS: atom_id res chain seq x y z
N MET A 1 30.69 1.17 18.10
CA MET A 1 30.15 -0.08 18.67
C MET A 1 28.65 -0.08 18.47
N THR A 2 28.20 -0.55 17.31
CA THR A 2 26.78 -0.60 16.97
C THR A 2 26.30 -1.98 17.37
N GLN A 3 25.51 -2.08 18.44
CA GLN A 3 24.91 -3.34 18.86
C GLN A 3 24.05 -3.86 17.70
N LYS A 4 24.45 -5.00 17.16
CA LYS A 4 23.68 -5.77 16.18
C LYS A 4 22.54 -6.40 16.97
N THR A 5 21.36 -5.79 16.92
CA THR A 5 20.18 -6.30 17.60
C THR A 5 19.76 -7.60 16.90
N ASP A 6 20.06 -8.72 17.54
CA ASP A 6 19.68 -10.10 17.17
C ASP A 6 18.18 -10.33 17.41
N ARG A 7 17.35 -9.46 16.84
CA ARG A 7 15.89 -9.62 16.80
C ARG A 7 15.47 -9.56 15.35
N SER A 8 15.09 -10.73 14.86
CA SER A 8 14.27 -10.87 13.67
C SER A 8 13.11 -9.88 13.72
N ARG A 9 12.93 -9.10 12.66
CA ARG A 9 11.87 -8.09 12.58
C ARG A 9 10.67 -8.69 11.89
N ILE A 10 9.53 -8.72 12.57
CA ILE A 10 8.28 -9.25 12.01
C ILE A 10 7.62 -8.18 11.16
N VAL A 11 7.43 -8.52 9.87
CA VAL A 11 6.76 -7.69 8.86
C VAL A 11 5.45 -8.36 8.50
N LEU A 12 4.33 -7.73 8.87
CA LEU A 12 3.00 -8.17 8.47
C LEU A 12 2.59 -7.46 7.18
N VAL A 13 2.23 -8.23 6.17
CA VAL A 13 1.79 -7.71 4.87
C VAL A 13 0.34 -8.11 4.63
N THR A 14 -0.54 -7.11 4.53
CA THR A 14 -1.98 -7.33 4.30
C THR A 14 -2.42 -6.96 2.88
N ALA A 15 -1.54 -6.36 2.08
CA ALA A 15 -1.72 -6.22 0.65
C ALA A 15 -1.51 -7.54 -0.09
N HIS A 16 -2.04 -7.59 -1.32
CA HIS A 16 -1.69 -8.67 -2.24
C HIS A 16 -0.28 -8.45 -2.77
N PHE A 17 0.56 -9.45 -2.55
CA PHE A 17 1.89 -9.53 -3.11
C PHE A 17 2.03 -10.80 -3.93
N GLU A 18 2.75 -10.68 -5.05
CA GLU A 18 3.24 -11.83 -5.78
C GLU A 18 4.47 -12.42 -5.06
N GLU A 19 4.61 -13.73 -5.12
CA GLU A 19 5.64 -14.47 -4.36
C GLU A 19 7.06 -14.01 -4.70
N HIS A 20 7.34 -13.70 -5.96
CA HIS A 20 8.66 -13.25 -6.41
C HIS A 20 9.12 -11.93 -5.75
N TRP A 21 8.20 -11.06 -5.31
CA TRP A 21 8.55 -9.85 -4.57
C TRP A 21 8.95 -10.17 -3.12
N LEU A 22 8.33 -11.18 -2.51
CA LEU A 22 8.68 -11.64 -1.18
C LEU A 22 10.05 -12.31 -1.16
N GLU A 23 10.33 -13.16 -2.16
CA GLU A 23 11.64 -13.78 -2.36
C GLU A 23 12.73 -12.70 -2.45
N ARG A 24 12.50 -11.68 -3.27
CA ARG A 24 13.44 -10.55 -3.41
C ARG A 24 13.65 -9.79 -2.10
N LEU A 25 12.61 -9.60 -1.30
CA LEU A 25 12.74 -8.95 0.01
C LEU A 25 13.54 -9.82 0.99
N GLN A 26 13.30 -11.14 0.98
CA GLN A 26 14.04 -12.09 1.81
C GLN A 26 15.51 -12.15 1.43
N ASP A 27 15.83 -12.13 0.13
CA ASP A 27 17.20 -12.10 -0.38
C ASP A 27 17.95 -10.84 0.04
N LEU A 28 17.27 -9.68 0.03
CA LEU A 28 17.85 -8.41 0.42
C LEU A 28 18.05 -8.28 1.94
N SER A 29 17.20 -8.91 2.74
CA SER A 29 17.27 -8.87 4.20
C SER A 29 16.81 -10.18 4.82
N PRO A 30 17.72 -11.16 4.97
CA PRO A 30 17.41 -12.48 5.54
C PRO A 30 16.88 -12.44 6.98
N ASP A 31 17.14 -11.36 7.71
CA ASP A 31 16.71 -11.15 9.10
C ASP A 31 15.22 -10.72 9.21
N LEU A 32 14.54 -10.45 8.09
CA LEU A 32 13.11 -10.15 8.08
C LEU A 32 12.31 -11.45 8.12
N HIS A 33 11.28 -11.46 8.94
CA HIS A 33 10.27 -12.51 8.96
C HIS A 33 8.98 -11.92 8.40
N ILE A 34 8.66 -12.30 7.17
CA ILE A 34 7.54 -11.71 6.42
C ILE A 34 6.33 -12.63 6.53
N GLU A 35 5.24 -12.11 7.09
CA GLU A 35 3.97 -12.80 7.24
C GLU A 35 2.95 -12.19 6.28
N LEU A 36 2.56 -12.95 5.25
CA LEU A 36 1.56 -12.53 4.28
C LEU A 36 0.15 -12.96 4.76
N ARG A 37 -0.69 -11.97 5.09
CA ARG A 37 -2.09 -12.14 5.52
C ARG A 37 -3.00 -11.15 4.76
N PRO A 38 -3.29 -11.41 3.48
CA PRO A 38 -4.10 -10.50 2.68
C PRO A 38 -5.48 -10.28 3.31
N THR A 39 -6.01 -9.07 3.25
CA THR A 39 -7.25 -8.71 3.97
C THR A 39 -8.50 -9.49 3.51
N ASN A 40 -8.49 -10.06 2.32
CA ASN A 40 -9.54 -10.94 1.81
C ASN A 40 -9.31 -12.43 2.11
N SER A 41 -8.30 -12.77 2.91
CA SER A 41 -8.09 -14.14 3.35
C SER A 41 -9.04 -14.51 4.49
N ASP A 42 -9.49 -15.76 4.53
CA ASP A 42 -10.33 -16.29 5.62
C ASP A 42 -9.59 -16.35 6.98
N LYS A 43 -8.30 -16.03 6.98
CA LYS A 43 -7.44 -16.03 8.17
C LYS A 43 -7.43 -14.64 8.79
N ALA A 44 -8.22 -14.49 9.85
CA ALA A 44 -8.08 -13.33 10.73
C ALA A 44 -6.64 -13.26 11.29
N ILE A 45 -6.13 -12.04 11.43
CA ILE A 45 -4.86 -11.80 12.13
C ILE A 45 -5.14 -11.94 13.62
N ASP A 46 -4.47 -12.89 14.25
CA ASP A 46 -4.61 -13.19 15.67
C ASP A 46 -3.92 -12.15 16.56
N ASP A 47 -4.33 -12.09 17.83
CA ASP A 47 -3.83 -11.09 18.77
C ASP A 47 -2.33 -11.27 19.07
N ASP A 48 -1.79 -12.49 18.97
CA ASP A 48 -0.35 -12.74 19.16
C ASP A 48 0.48 -12.14 18.01
N MET A 49 0.03 -12.29 16.76
CA MET A 49 0.67 -11.63 15.61
C MET A 49 0.63 -10.10 15.74
N TRP A 50 -0.49 -9.54 16.18
CA TRP A 50 -0.58 -8.10 16.44
C TRP A 50 0.36 -7.64 17.56
N ARG A 51 0.60 -8.47 18.58
CA ARG A 51 1.52 -8.11 19.66
C ARG A 51 2.96 -8.05 19.17
N ASP A 52 3.35 -8.97 18.32
CA ASP A 52 4.75 -9.15 17.92
C ASP A 52 5.15 -8.35 16.68
N VAL A 53 4.19 -7.93 15.85
CA VAL A 53 4.49 -7.17 14.62
C VAL A 53 5.24 -5.87 14.90
N GLU A 54 6.32 -5.65 14.15
CA GLU A 54 7.12 -4.41 14.22
C GLU A 54 6.83 -3.49 13.03
N ILE A 55 6.55 -4.06 11.87
CA ILE A 55 6.31 -3.36 10.61
C ILE A 55 5.01 -3.88 9.98
N LEU A 56 4.10 -2.97 9.63
CA LEU A 56 2.86 -3.30 8.93
C LEU A 56 2.86 -2.66 7.53
N TYR A 57 2.71 -3.48 6.50
CA TYR A 57 2.45 -3.04 5.15
C TYR A 57 0.96 -3.25 4.84
N THR A 58 0.21 -2.16 4.67
CA THR A 58 -1.25 -2.22 4.59
C THR A 58 -1.77 -2.57 3.20
N SER A 59 -3.09 -2.78 3.11
CA SER A 59 -3.92 -2.76 1.90
C SER A 59 -4.99 -1.67 2.04
N PHE A 60 -5.74 -1.39 0.96
CA PHE A 60 -6.90 -0.48 1.03
C PHE A 60 -8.02 -0.93 1.98
N ALA A 61 -8.09 -2.23 2.30
CA ALA A 61 -9.10 -2.81 3.19
C ALA A 61 -8.60 -2.98 4.64
N THR A 62 -7.32 -2.68 4.91
CA THR A 62 -6.74 -2.92 6.23
C THR A 62 -7.35 -2.00 7.27
N ILE A 63 -7.90 -2.61 8.33
CA ILE A 63 -8.37 -1.92 9.51
C ILE A 63 -7.22 -1.93 10.52
N LEU A 64 -6.76 -0.75 10.91
CA LEU A 64 -5.68 -0.65 11.89
C LEU A 64 -6.21 -0.97 13.30
N PRO A 65 -5.50 -1.80 14.08
CA PRO A 65 -5.89 -2.15 15.44
C PRO A 65 -5.71 -0.97 16.41
N ALA A 66 -6.24 -1.12 17.63
CA ALA A 66 -6.00 -0.15 18.70
C ALA A 66 -4.53 -0.21 19.16
N PRO A 67 -3.92 0.92 19.59
CA PRO A 67 -2.51 0.97 20.00
C PRO A 67 -2.10 -0.06 21.04
N GLU A 68 -3.01 -0.41 21.96
CA GLU A 68 -2.76 -1.36 23.05
C GLU A 68 -2.57 -2.80 22.55
N LYS A 69 -3.08 -3.11 21.36
CA LYS A 69 -2.92 -4.43 20.73
C LYS A 69 -1.58 -4.61 20.03
N VAL A 70 -0.87 -3.51 19.73
CA VAL A 70 0.33 -3.50 18.89
C VAL A 70 1.52 -2.82 19.58
N PRO A 71 1.93 -3.28 20.77
CA PRO A 71 2.97 -2.64 21.59
C PRO A 71 4.34 -2.54 20.92
N ASN A 72 4.65 -3.43 19.97
CA ASN A 72 5.94 -3.46 19.27
C ASN A 72 5.92 -2.76 17.90
N LEU A 73 4.74 -2.37 17.42
CA LEU A 73 4.59 -1.75 16.10
C LEU A 73 5.29 -0.40 16.10
N ARG A 74 6.17 -0.21 15.13
CA ARG A 74 6.97 1.02 14.99
C ARG A 74 6.83 1.70 13.64
N TRP A 75 6.40 0.96 12.62
CA TRP A 75 6.30 1.48 11.26
C TRP A 75 5.10 0.90 10.53
N ILE A 76 4.31 1.79 9.93
CA ILE A 76 3.22 1.46 9.02
C ILE A 76 3.53 2.06 7.65
N GLN A 77 3.68 1.20 6.65
CA GLN A 77 3.70 1.58 5.24
C GLN A 77 2.28 1.47 4.67
N LEU A 78 1.73 2.62 4.28
CA LEU A 78 0.42 2.66 3.62
C LEU A 78 0.56 2.24 2.16
N TYR A 79 -0.38 1.41 1.71
CA TYR A 79 -0.54 1.09 0.29
C TYR A 79 -0.96 2.30 -0.56
N SER A 80 -1.70 3.22 0.06
CA SER A 80 -2.23 4.41 -0.59
C SER A 80 -1.18 5.53 -0.68
N ALA A 81 -1.32 6.40 -1.68
CA ALA A 81 -0.58 7.65 -1.73
C ALA A 81 -1.07 8.65 -0.66
N GLY A 82 -2.39 8.70 -0.43
CA GLY A 82 -3.02 9.55 0.59
C GLY A 82 -3.05 8.91 1.98
N ALA A 83 -3.16 9.76 3.01
CA ALA A 83 -3.18 9.35 4.43
C ALA A 83 -4.45 9.79 5.17
N ASP A 84 -5.42 10.39 4.47
CA ASP A 84 -6.61 11.03 5.04
C ASP A 84 -7.43 10.11 5.96
N ARG A 85 -7.50 8.82 5.62
CA ARG A 85 -8.24 7.82 6.41
C ARG A 85 -7.57 7.44 7.73
N ILE A 86 -6.28 7.76 7.87
CA ILE A 86 -5.44 7.31 8.99
C ILE A 86 -5.19 8.43 10.00
N THR A 87 -5.33 9.70 9.61
CA THR A 87 -5.09 10.85 10.49
C THR A 87 -5.99 10.89 11.73
N SER A 88 -7.19 10.30 11.64
CA SER A 88 -8.14 10.15 12.76
C SER A 88 -7.92 8.87 13.59
N ASN A 89 -7.03 7.98 13.17
CA ASN A 89 -6.76 6.73 13.88
C ASN A 89 -5.90 6.99 15.13
N PRO A 90 -6.18 6.34 16.28
CA PRO A 90 -5.38 6.52 17.50
C PRO A 90 -3.88 6.23 17.33
N LEU A 91 -3.51 5.29 16.44
CA LEU A 91 -2.10 5.00 16.15
C LEU A 91 -1.35 6.20 15.56
N PHE A 92 -2.05 7.09 14.86
CA PHE A 92 -1.45 8.29 14.29
C PHE A 92 -0.99 9.31 15.37
N GLN A 93 -1.50 9.18 16.59
CA GLN A 93 -1.11 10.01 17.73
C GLN A 93 0.03 9.40 18.56
N THR A 94 0.56 8.25 18.13
CA THR A 94 1.66 7.55 18.82
C THR A 94 3.01 7.85 18.17
N SER A 95 4.08 7.19 18.64
CA SER A 95 5.40 7.27 18.02
C SER A 95 5.57 6.40 16.77
N VAL A 96 4.51 5.73 16.30
CA VAL A 96 4.55 4.91 15.08
C VAL A 96 4.82 5.80 13.88
N ILE A 97 5.82 5.41 13.08
CA ILE A 97 6.15 6.09 11.83
C ILE A 97 5.13 5.67 10.77
N PHE A 98 4.61 6.64 10.03
CA PHE A 98 3.76 6.39 8.86
C PHE A 98 4.46 6.84 7.58
N THR A 99 4.45 5.99 6.57
CA THR A 99 4.88 6.32 5.21
C THR A 99 3.75 5.98 4.24
N SER A 100 3.74 6.62 3.07
CA SER A 100 2.73 6.38 2.04
C SER A 100 3.38 6.08 0.70
N ALA A 101 2.59 5.60 -0.26
CA ALA A 101 3.02 5.42 -1.64
C ALA A 101 2.93 6.73 -2.45
N SER A 102 3.21 7.89 -1.83
CA SER A 102 3.14 9.18 -2.53
C SER A 102 4.08 9.19 -3.73
N GLY A 103 3.63 9.77 -4.85
CA GLY A 103 4.41 9.91 -6.08
C GLY A 103 4.39 8.72 -7.04
N VAL A 104 3.97 7.52 -6.61
CA VAL A 104 3.99 6.31 -7.49
C VAL A 104 3.12 6.43 -8.74
N HIS A 105 2.09 7.30 -8.70
CA HIS A 105 1.17 7.52 -9.82
C HIS A 105 1.43 8.82 -10.60
N ALA A 106 2.45 9.61 -10.24
CA ALA A 106 2.64 10.96 -10.80
C ALA A 106 2.79 10.94 -12.33
N ILE A 107 3.60 10.03 -12.86
CA ILE A 107 3.85 9.90 -14.31
C ILE A 107 2.58 9.45 -15.04
N ASN A 108 1.96 8.35 -14.59
CA ASN A 108 0.72 7.83 -15.21
C ASN A 108 -0.40 8.87 -15.22
N MET A 109 -0.53 9.66 -14.15
CA MET A 109 -1.52 10.73 -14.07
C MET A 109 -1.20 11.88 -15.03
N ALA A 110 0.08 12.26 -15.16
CA ALA A 110 0.49 13.30 -16.10
C ALA A 110 0.19 12.88 -17.56
N GLU A 111 0.50 11.64 -17.91
CA GLU A 111 0.18 11.06 -19.23
C GLU A 111 -1.33 11.02 -19.47
N HIS A 112 -2.11 10.54 -18.48
CA HIS A 112 -3.56 10.50 -18.58
C HIS A 112 -4.15 11.91 -18.80
N VAL A 113 -3.70 12.90 -18.03
CA VAL A 113 -4.16 14.29 -18.18
C VAL A 113 -3.84 14.83 -19.57
N LEU A 114 -2.63 14.61 -20.07
CA LEU A 114 -2.25 15.04 -21.42
C LEU A 114 -3.13 14.37 -22.49
N CYS A 115 -3.33 13.05 -22.38
CA CYS A 115 -4.22 12.30 -23.26
C CYS A 115 -5.65 12.85 -23.24
N MET A 116 -6.19 13.14 -22.06
CA MET A 116 -7.55 13.67 -21.92
C MET A 116 -7.69 15.08 -22.49
N VAL A 117 -6.67 15.94 -22.31
CA VAL A 117 -6.64 17.28 -22.92
C VAL A 117 -6.66 17.19 -24.45
N LEU A 118 -5.83 16.33 -25.03
CA LEU A 118 -5.80 16.11 -26.48
C LEU A 118 -7.11 15.50 -26.98
N ALA A 119 -7.64 14.50 -26.28
CA ALA A 119 -8.90 13.86 -26.64
C ALA A 119 -10.06 14.85 -26.65
N TRP A 120 -10.10 15.76 -25.68
CA TRP A 120 -11.09 16.83 -25.61
C TRP A 120 -10.93 17.83 -26.77
N PHE A 121 -9.72 18.36 -26.98
CA PHE A 121 -9.48 19.38 -28.00
C PHE A 121 -9.77 18.89 -29.42
N HIS A 122 -9.44 17.63 -29.70
CA HIS A 122 -9.69 17.00 -30.99
C HIS A 122 -11.07 16.38 -31.12
N ARG A 123 -11.97 16.56 -30.13
CA ARG A 123 -13.32 15.98 -30.13
C ARG A 123 -13.29 14.46 -30.38
N LEU A 124 -12.29 13.77 -29.83
CA LEU A 124 -12.12 12.32 -30.02
C LEU A 124 -13.37 11.53 -29.60
N PRO A 125 -14.05 11.83 -28.47
CA PRO A 125 -15.29 11.12 -28.13
C PRO A 125 -16.35 11.20 -29.23
N GLN A 126 -16.54 12.39 -29.83
CA GLN A 126 -17.51 12.59 -30.91
C GLN A 126 -17.09 11.89 -32.21
N ILE A 127 -15.80 11.96 -32.55
CA ILE A 127 -15.26 11.26 -33.73
C ILE A 127 -15.46 9.74 -33.59
N LEU A 128 -15.21 9.18 -32.40
CA LEU A 128 -15.43 7.75 -32.14
C LEU A 128 -16.92 7.37 -32.23
N GLU A 129 -17.83 8.22 -31.75
CA GLU A 129 -19.27 8.00 -31.89
C GLU A 129 -19.72 8.02 -33.36
N GLN A 130 -19.25 9.00 -34.15
CA GLN A 130 -19.56 9.12 -35.57
C GLN A 130 -18.98 7.94 -36.36
N GLN A 131 -17.74 7.54 -36.07
CA GLN A 131 -17.10 6.36 -36.66
C GLN A 131 -17.91 5.09 -36.42
N GLN A 132 -18.41 4.85 -35.20
CA GLN A 132 -19.28 3.70 -34.89
C GLN A 132 -20.57 3.70 -35.72
N ARG A 133 -21.07 4.88 -36.10
CA ARG A 133 -22.24 5.04 -36.96
C ARG A 133 -21.91 5.04 -38.45
N ALA A 134 -20.65 4.81 -38.82
CA ALA A 134 -20.14 4.96 -40.19
C ALA A 134 -20.46 6.34 -40.79
N GLN A 135 -20.46 7.38 -39.95
CA GLN A 135 -20.69 8.77 -40.32
C GLN A 135 -19.36 9.52 -40.32
N TRP A 136 -19.21 10.43 -41.27
CA TRP A 136 -18.06 11.33 -41.30
C TRP A 136 -18.34 12.57 -40.42
N PRO A 137 -17.34 13.10 -39.70
CA PRO A 137 -17.49 14.28 -38.85
C PRO A 137 -17.98 15.53 -39.55
#